data_AF-A0AAP5AIG9-F1
#
_entry.id   AF-A0AAP5AIG9-F1
#
_cell.length_a   1.000
_cell.length_b   1.000
_cell.length_c   1.000
_cell.angle_alpha   90.00
_cell.angle_beta   90.00
_cell.angle_gamma   90.00
#
_symmetry.space_group_name_H-M   'P 1'
#
loop_
_entity.id
_entity.type
_entity.pdbx_description
1 polymer ?
#
loop_
_entity_poly.entity_id
_entity_poly.type
_entity_poly.pdbx_seq_one_letter_code
_entity_poly.pdbx_strand_id
1 'polypeptide(L)'
;MHASLAPDVLHLLHDALDKLSGAVEGDDHDLTQRLMDAYDQQVRAYLDEHEARIDAGSLRGLIARQQQVSIRMAARRDEAGSHLTADRRAVRASLAYLRAESLT
;
A
#
# COMPACT_ATOMS: atom_id res chain seq x y z
N MET A 1 3.89 0.23 39.16
CA MET A 1 2.96 -0.58 38.35
C MET A 1 2.61 0.22 37.11
N HIS A 2 3.35 0.02 36.01
CA HIS A 2 2.99 0.62 34.73
C HIS A 2 1.74 -0.11 34.22
N ALA A 3 0.62 0.59 34.17
CA ALA A 3 -0.60 0.05 33.57
C ALA A 3 -0.32 -0.25 32.09
N SER A 4 -0.16 -1.53 31.78
CA SER A 4 -0.17 -2.08 30.42
C SER A 4 -1.57 -1.80 29.84
N LEU A 5 -1.65 -0.83 28.93
CA LEU A 5 -2.85 -0.40 28.22
C LEU A 5 -2.41 -0.13 26.78
N ALA A 6 -2.91 -0.74 25.70
CA ALA A 6 -3.81 -1.88 25.54
C ALA A 6 -3.27 -2.72 24.36
N PRO A 7 -2.80 -3.97 24.58
CA PRO A 7 -2.27 -4.82 23.50
C PRO A 7 -3.26 -4.99 22.35
N ASP A 8 -4.56 -4.86 22.62
CA ASP A 8 -5.65 -5.01 21.66
C ASP A 8 -5.62 -3.95 20.54
N VAL A 9 -5.35 -2.67 20.85
CA VAL A 9 -5.40 -1.60 19.84
C VAL A 9 -4.19 -1.65 18.89
N LEU A 10 -3.02 -1.96 19.42
CA LEU A 10 -1.82 -2.16 18.60
C LEU A 10 -1.97 -3.40 17.70
N HIS A 11 -2.58 -4.47 18.22
CA HIS A 11 -2.89 -5.65 17.43
C HIS A 11 -3.84 -5.31 16.27
N LEU A 12 -4.86 -4.48 16.52
CA LEU A 12 -5.77 -4.00 15.47
C LEU A 12 -5.04 -3.20 14.39
N LEU A 13 -4.06 -2.37 14.75
CA LEU A 13 -3.24 -1.62 13.78
C LEU A 13 -2.35 -2.56 12.93
N HIS A 14 -1.80 -3.61 13.55
CA HIS A 14 -1.07 -4.65 12.81
C HIS A 14 -1.99 -5.43 11.86
N ASP A 15 -3.17 -5.84 12.31
CA ASP A 15 -4.16 -6.52 11.49
C ASP A 15 -4.64 -5.64 10.33
N ALA A 16 -4.78 -4.33 10.55
CA ALA A 16 -5.12 -3.39 9.50
C ALA A 16 -4.03 -3.32 8.42
N LEU A 17 -2.75 -3.33 8.80
CA LEU A 17 -1.64 -3.40 7.86
C LEU A 17 -1.59 -4.74 7.10
N ASP A 18 -1.95 -5.84 7.75
CA ASP A 18 -1.99 -7.15 7.10
C ASP A 18 -3.13 -7.24 6.07
N LYS A 19 -4.32 -6.70 6.42
CA LYS A 19 -5.43 -6.55 5.47
C LYS A 19 -5.07 -5.64 4.31
N LEU A 20 -4.43 -4.50 4.59
CA LEU A 20 -3.97 -3.58 3.57
C LEU A 20 -2.97 -4.26 2.63
N SER A 21 -2.03 -5.03 3.17
CA SER A 21 -1.10 -5.80 2.36
C SER A 21 -1.81 -6.79 1.44
N GLY A 22 -2.81 -7.51 1.94
CA GLY A 22 -3.59 -8.44 1.11
C GLY A 22 -4.38 -7.72 0.00
N ALA A 23 -4.94 -6.55 0.29
CA ALA A 23 -5.66 -5.76 -0.70
C ALA A 23 -4.75 -5.22 -1.81
N VAL A 24 -3.53 -4.80 -1.47
CA VAL A 24 -2.51 -4.36 -2.45
C VAL A 24 -2.14 -5.48 -3.42
N GLU A 25 -2.16 -6.74 -2.98
CA GLU A 25 -1.90 -7.91 -3.83
C GLU A 25 -3.10 -8.26 -4.72
N GLY A 26 -4.33 -7.92 -4.30
CA GLY A 26 -5.57 -8.27 -5.00
C GLY A 26 -5.99 -7.33 -6.14
N ASP A 27 -5.19 -6.30 -6.48
CA ASP A 27 -5.49 -5.27 -7.49
C ASP A 27 -6.80 -4.48 -7.29
N ASP A 28 -7.42 -4.60 -6.11
CA ASP A 28 -8.60 -3.81 -5.73
C ASP A 28 -8.13 -2.46 -5.16
N HIS A 29 -7.95 -1.49 -6.06
CA HIS A 29 -7.49 -0.15 -5.71
C HIS A 29 -8.50 0.61 -4.82
N ASP A 30 -9.80 0.39 -5.02
CA ASP A 30 -10.84 1.04 -4.22
C ASP A 30 -10.85 0.51 -2.78
N LEU A 31 -10.74 -0.82 -2.62
CA LEU A 31 -10.59 -1.44 -1.31
C LEU A 31 -9.30 -1.00 -0.63
N THR A 32 -8.19 -0.97 -1.37
CA THR A 32 -6.89 -0.52 -0.86
C THR A 32 -7.00 0.91 -0.31
N GLN A 33 -7.60 1.84 -1.05
CA GLN A 33 -7.79 3.22 -0.60
C GLN A 33 -8.64 3.30 0.68
N ARG A 34 -9.77 2.58 0.73
CA ARG A 34 -10.62 2.56 1.94
C ARG A 34 -9.88 2.03 3.17
N LEU A 35 -9.05 1.00 2.99
CA LEU A 35 -8.25 0.44 4.07
C LEU A 35 -7.13 1.39 4.53
N MET A 36 -6.52 2.15 3.60
CA MET A 36 -5.54 3.19 3.95
C MET A 36 -6.19 4.31 4.77
N ASP A 37 -7.35 4.81 4.35
CA ASP A 37 -8.07 5.86 5.07
C ASP A 37 -8.49 5.42 6.47
N ALA A 38 -8.97 4.17 6.59
CA ALA A 38 -9.32 3.58 7.88
C ALA A 38 -8.09 3.41 8.79
N TYR A 39 -6.96 2.96 8.23
CA TYR A 39 -5.71 2.83 8.99
C TYR A 39 -5.19 4.19 9.48
N ASP A 40 -5.23 5.24 8.65
CA ASP A 40 -4.81 6.59 9.05
C ASP A 40 -5.66 7.12 10.21
N GLN A 41 -6.98 6.93 10.15
CA GLN A 41 -7.89 7.30 11.24
C GLN A 41 -7.58 6.54 12.54
N GLN A 42 -7.30 5.23 12.46
CA GLN A 42 -6.95 4.42 13.62
C GLN A 42 -5.61 4.83 14.23
N VAL A 43 -4.61 5.17 13.42
CA VAL A 43 -3.31 5.64 13.90
C VAL A 43 -3.46 6.99 14.61
N ARG A 44 -4.22 7.93 14.05
CA ARG A 44 -4.48 9.23 14.70
C ARG A 44 -5.17 9.06 16.04
N ALA A 45 -6.23 8.25 16.09
CA ALA A 45 -6.93 7.96 17.34
C ALA A 45 -6.00 7.32 18.38
N TYR A 46 -5.16 6.38 17.97
CA TYR A 46 -4.18 5.75 18.86
C TYR A 46 -3.15 6.75 19.40
N LEU A 47 -2.63 7.64 18.55
CA LEU A 47 -1.67 8.66 18.99
C LEU A 47 -2.32 9.67 19.95
N ASP A 48 -3.53 10.13 19.66
CA ASP A 48 -4.27 11.08 20.49
C ASP A 48 -4.63 10.49 21.87
N GLU A 49 -5.00 9.21 21.94
CA GLU A 49 -5.41 8.56 23.19
C GLU A 49 -4.22 8.13 24.07
N HIS A 50 -3.06 7.83 23.46
CA HIS A 50 -1.96 7.16 24.15
C HIS A 50 -0.63 7.92 24.17
N GLU A 51 -0.57 9.18 23.72
CA GLU A 51 0.65 9.99 23.55
C GLU A 51 1.69 9.84 24.69
N ALA A 52 1.26 9.79 25.96
CA ALA A 52 2.14 9.71 27.13
C ALA A 52 2.59 8.27 27.54
N ARG A 53 2.13 7.21 26.86
CA ARG A 53 2.31 5.80 27.28
C ARG A 53 2.77 4.84 26.17
N ILE A 54 3.10 5.36 24.99
CA ILE A 54 3.52 4.51 23.86
C ILE A 54 4.91 3.90 24.14
N ASP A 55 4.99 2.57 24.08
CA ASP A 55 6.27 1.85 24.08
C ASP A 55 6.99 2.00 22.73
N ALA A 56 8.26 2.40 22.77
CA ALA A 56 9.06 2.67 21.58
C ALA A 56 9.34 1.41 20.74
N GLY A 57 9.45 0.24 21.38
CA GLY A 57 9.67 -1.04 20.68
C GLY A 57 8.46 -1.44 19.84
N SER A 58 7.28 -1.34 20.45
CA SER A 58 5.99 -1.60 19.84
C SER A 58 5.71 -0.68 18.63
N LEU A 59 6.00 0.62 18.78
CA LEU A 59 5.86 1.59 17.69
C LEU A 59 6.83 1.30 16.53
N ARG A 60 8.08 0.89 16.82
CA ARG A 60 9.05 0.51 15.79
C ARG A 60 8.57 -0.68 14.97
N GLY A 61 7.92 -1.67 15.59
CA GLY A 61 7.32 -2.81 14.89
C GLY A 61 6.24 -2.37 13.90
N LEU A 62 5.36 -1.47 14.33
CA LEU A 62 4.30 -0.92 13.48
C LEU A 62 4.87 -0.13 12.29
N ILE A 63 5.85 0.75 12.53
CA ILE A 63 6.52 1.53 11.49
C ILE A 63 7.20 0.62 10.46
N ALA A 64 7.90 -0.42 10.91
CA ALA A 64 8.55 -1.37 10.01
C ALA A 64 7.54 -2.08 9.11
N ARG A 65 6.38 -2.48 9.66
CA ARG A 65 5.30 -3.10 8.88
C ARG A 65 4.69 -2.13 7.87
N GLN A 66 4.46 -0.89 8.27
CA GLN A 66 3.97 0.16 7.36
C GLN A 66 4.94 0.41 6.20
N GLN A 67 6.24 0.47 6.49
CA GLN A 67 7.28 0.63 5.45
C GLN A 67 7.28 -0.54 4.47
N GLN A 68 7.11 -1.78 4.94
CA GLN A 68 7.01 -2.95 4.06
C GLN A 68 5.82 -2.84 3.09
N VAL A 69 4.66 -2.40 3.58
CA VAL A 69 3.48 -2.18 2.73
C VAL A 69 3.73 -1.08 1.69
N SER A 70 4.34 0.04 2.09
CA SER A 70 4.68 1.13 1.16
C SER A 70 5.65 0.69 0.06
N ILE A 71 6.64 -0.15 0.39
CA ILE A 71 7.57 -0.72 -0.61
C ILE A 71 6.80 -1.60 -1.61
N ARG A 72 5.85 -2.42 -1.15
CA ARG A 72 5.03 -3.27 -2.03
C ARG A 72 4.16 -2.44 -2.97
N MET A 73 3.50 -1.40 -2.45
CA MET A 73 2.71 -0.48 -3.28
C MET A 73 3.56 0.20 -4.37
N ALA A 74 4.78 0.63 -4.02
CA ALA A 74 5.70 1.22 -4.97
C ALA A 74 6.09 0.23 -6.08
N ALA A 75 6.42 -1.02 -5.72
CA ALA A 75 6.74 -2.06 -6.69
C ALA A 75 5.58 -2.35 -7.66
N ARG A 76 4.33 -2.41 -7.16
CA ARG A 76 3.14 -2.61 -7.99
C ARG A 76 2.90 -1.44 -8.96
N ARG A 77 3.09 -0.21 -8.49
CA ARG A 77 3.02 0.98 -9.35
C ARG A 77 4.06 0.92 -10.47
N ASP A 78 5.29 0.52 -10.14
CA ASP A 78 6.38 0.46 -11.11
C ASP A 78 6.14 -0.67 -12.14
N GLU A 79 5.59 -1.81 -11.70
CA GLU A 79 5.12 -2.90 -12.57
C GLU A 79 4.04 -2.42 -13.55
N ALA A 80 2.99 -1.76 -13.05
CA ALA A 80 1.93 -1.19 -13.89
C ALA A 80 2.49 -0.15 -14.90
N GLY A 81 3.45 0.68 -14.49
CA GLY A 81 4.12 1.63 -15.37
C GLY A 81 4.91 0.96 -16.50
N SER A 82 5.54 -0.19 -16.20
CA SER A 82 6.23 -1.02 -17.20
C SER A 82 5.25 -1.59 -18.24
N HIS A 83 4.11 -2.14 -17.80
CA HIS A 83 3.07 -2.66 -18.69
C HIS A 83 2.51 -1.58 -19.61
N LEU A 84 2.14 -0.40 -19.08
CA LEU A 84 1.66 0.72 -19.89
C LEU A 84 2.68 1.17 -20.95
N THR A 85 3.97 1.11 -20.62
CA THR A 85 5.05 1.46 -21.55
C THR A 85 5.19 0.41 -22.64
N ALA A 86 5.10 -0.87 -22.30
CA ALA A 86 5.12 -1.97 -23.26
C ALA A 86 3.92 -1.90 -24.23
N ASP A 87 2.72 -1.66 -23.73
CA ASP A 87 1.50 -1.54 -24.55
C ASP A 87 1.59 -0.38 -25.53
N ARG A 88 2.05 0.80 -25.06
CA ARG A 88 2.29 1.96 -25.94
C ARG A 88 3.29 1.63 -27.04
N ARG A 89 4.33 0.84 -26.74
CA ARG A 89 5.33 0.41 -27.74
C ARG A 89 4.72 -0.56 -28.75
N ALA A 90 3.90 -1.50 -28.31
CA ALA A 90 3.20 -2.45 -29.17
C ALA A 90 2.26 -1.72 -30.14
N VAL A 91 1.43 -0.78 -29.65
CA VAL A 91 0.52 0.01 -30.49
C VAL A 91 1.29 0.80 -31.54
N ARG A 92 2.41 1.44 -31.16
CA ARG A 92 3.26 2.17 -32.12
C ARG A 92 3.83 1.25 -33.20
N ALA A 93 4.25 0.04 -32.83
CA ALA A 93 4.77 -0.94 -33.79
C ALA A 93 3.66 -1.40 -34.76
N SER A 94 2.47 -1.74 -34.26
CA SER A 94 1.32 -2.12 -35.10
C SER A 94 0.94 -1.02 -36.10
N LEU A 95 0.90 0.25 -35.66
CA LEU A 95 0.63 1.38 -36.55
C LEU A 95 1.72 1.57 -37.61
N ALA A 96 2.99 1.33 -37.25
CA ALA A 96 4.09 1.41 -38.21
C ALA A 96 3.99 0.31 -39.29
N TYR A 97 3.64 -0.93 -38.91
CA TYR A 97 3.43 -2.02 -39.85
C TYR A 97 2.27 -1.75 -40.81
N LEU A 98 1.11 -1.35 -40.30
CA LEU A 98 -0.05 -0.98 -41.14
C LEU A 98 0.29 0.13 -42.12
N ARG A 99 1.08 1.13 -41.68
CA ARG A 99 1.53 2.20 -42.56
C ARG A 99 2.51 1.71 -43.63
N ALA A 100 3.42 0.79 -43.29
CA ALA A 100 4.34 0.21 -44.26
C ALA A 100 3.59 -0.60 -45.32
N GLU A 101 2.61 -1.41 -44.92
CA GLU A 101 1.75 -2.17 -45.84
C GLU A 101 0.90 -1.26 -46.75
N SER A 102 0.47 -0.09 -46.27
CA SER A 102 -0.29 0.86 -47.10
C SER A 102 0.54 1.56 -48.19
N LEU A 103 1.87 1.46 -48.13
CA LEU A 103 2.80 2.12 -49.06
C LEU A 103 3.40 1.15 -50.09
N THR A 104 3.07 -0.13 -50.00
CA THR A 104 3.42 -1.20 -50.96
C THR A 104 2.25 -1.51 -51.87
#